data_AF-A0A495QQ02-F1
#
_entry.id   AF-A0A495QQ02-F1
#
_cell.length_a   1.000
_cell.length_b   1.000
_cell.length_c   1.000
_cell.angle_alpha   90.00
_cell.angle_beta   90.00
_cell.angle_gamma   90.00
#
_symmetry.space_group_name_H-M   'P 1'
#
loop_
_entity.id
_entity.type
_entity.pdbx_description
1 polymer ?
#
loop_
_entity_poly.entity_id
_entity_poly.type
_entity_poly.pdbx_seq_one_letter_code
_entity_poly.pdbx_strand_id
1 'polypeptide(L)'
;MSESVRQDLPTTDEITVHPSAEQLLVIRRAAELIGWTVTDFVLSTVLDRAERDLYEHAAALEVEVAASSETAPVMPYTALLMAMP
;
A
#
# COMPACT_ATOMS: atom_id res chain seq x y z
N MET A 1 -14.94 -26.81 3.78
CA MET A 1 -13.47 -26.70 3.92
C MET A 1 -13.23 -25.55 4.89
N SER A 2 -13.06 -25.86 6.18
CA SER A 2 -12.81 -24.85 7.21
C SER A 2 -11.32 -24.53 7.18
N GLU A 3 -10.96 -23.48 6.45
CA GLU A 3 -9.58 -23.00 6.41
C GLU A 3 -9.20 -22.49 7.81
N SER A 4 -8.11 -23.04 8.33
CA SER A 4 -7.60 -22.81 9.66
C SER A 4 -7.33 -21.32 9.90
N VAL A 5 -8.17 -20.69 10.72
CA VAL A 5 -7.84 -19.42 11.38
C VAL A 5 -6.55 -19.68 12.18
N ARG A 6 -5.44 -19.09 11.76
CA ARG A 6 -4.14 -19.23 12.42
C ARG A 6 -4.28 -18.77 13.87
N GLN A 7 -4.34 -19.72 14.81
CA GLN A 7 -4.51 -19.47 16.25
C GLN A 7 -3.22 -19.00 16.95
N ASP A 8 -2.12 -18.84 16.21
CA ASP A 8 -0.78 -18.55 16.74
C ASP A 8 -0.28 -17.12 16.43
N LEU A 9 -1.16 -16.17 16.14
CA LEU A 9 -0.74 -14.76 16.17
C LEU A 9 -0.69 -14.28 17.64
N PRO A 10 0.41 -13.65 18.08
CA PRO A 10 0.45 -13.04 19.40
C PRO A 10 -0.72 -12.06 19.53
N THR A 11 -1.52 -12.20 20.59
CA THR A 11 -2.80 -11.50 20.82
C THR A 11 -2.68 -9.98 20.98
N THR A 12 -1.49 -9.41 20.77
CA THR A 12 -1.23 -7.98 20.92
C THR A 12 -0.57 -7.45 19.66
N ASP A 13 -1.39 -7.16 18.64
CA ASP A 13 -1.03 -6.28 17.52
C ASP A 13 -0.99 -4.82 18.00
N GLU A 14 -0.18 -4.56 19.03
CA GLU A 14 -0.01 -3.23 19.60
C GLU A 14 1.12 -2.50 18.87
N ILE A 15 0.77 -1.37 18.26
CA ILE A 15 1.75 -0.50 17.59
C ILE A 15 2.23 0.53 18.61
N THR A 16 3.45 0.38 19.09
CA THR A 16 4.09 1.37 19.96
C THR A 16 4.93 2.35 19.13
N VAL A 17 4.74 3.64 19.36
CA VAL A 17 5.53 4.72 18.76
C VAL A 17 6.12 5.63 19.84
N HIS A 18 7.34 6.09 19.61
CA HIS A 18 8.07 6.98 20.54
C HIS A 18 8.39 8.32 19.86
N PRO A 19 7.38 9.18 19.62
CA PRO A 19 7.62 10.50 19.04
C PRO A 19 8.43 11.38 19.98
N SER A 20 9.23 12.29 19.41
CA SER A 20 9.85 13.37 20.19
C SER A 20 8.77 14.27 20.82
N ALA A 21 9.15 15.07 21.83
CA ALA A 21 8.23 16.00 22.47
C ALA A 21 7.61 16.99 21.47
N GLU A 22 8.40 17.46 20.50
CA GLU A 22 7.94 18.37 19.45
C GLU A 22 6.95 17.69 18.50
N GLN A 23 7.23 16.45 18.08
CA GLN A 23 6.32 15.68 17.23
C GLN A 23 4.99 15.43 17.94
N LEU A 24 5.04 15.07 19.23
CA LEU A 24 3.85 14.83 20.03
C LEU A 24 3.01 16.11 20.20
N LEU A 25 3.65 17.27 20.35
CA LEU A 25 2.96 18.57 20.42
C LEU A 25 2.20 18.86 19.12
N VAL A 26 2.84 18.68 17.97
CA VAL A 26 2.23 18.90 16.66
C VAL A 26 1.05 17.95 16.44
N ILE A 27 1.22 16.65 16.76
CA ILE A 27 0.17 15.64 16.63
C ILE A 27 -1.04 16.00 17.51
N ARG A 28 -0.80 16.36 18.78
CA ARG A 28 -1.88 16.78 19.70
C ARG A 28 -2.62 17.99 19.16
N ARG A 29 -1.88 19.00 18.68
CA ARG A 29 -2.49 20.21 18.15
C ARG A 29 -3.32 19.94 16.90
N ALA A 30 -2.83 19.08 16.00
CA ALA A 30 -3.56 18.69 14.80
C ALA A 30 -4.85 17.92 15.13
N ALA A 31 -4.77 16.97 16.07
CA ALA A 31 -5.93 16.22 16.54
C ALA A 31 -6.99 17.14 17.17
N GLU A 32 -6.56 18.07 18.04
CA GLU A 32 -7.44 19.08 18.65
C GLU A 32 -8.18 19.94 17.62
N LEU A 33 -7.50 20.37 16.56
CA LEU A 33 -8.10 21.23 15.52
C LEU A 33 -9.23 20.53 14.76
N ILE A 34 -9.16 19.21 14.61
CA ILE A 34 -10.16 18.39 13.92
C ILE A 34 -11.19 17.82 14.92
N GLY A 35 -10.96 17.99 16.23
CA GLY A 35 -11.82 17.48 17.29
C GLY A 35 -11.68 15.97 17.51
N TRP A 36 -10.51 15.40 17.20
CA TRP A 36 -10.23 13.97 17.29
C TRP A 36 -9.31 13.65 18.47
N THR A 37 -9.33 12.39 18.92
CA THR A 37 -8.31 11.90 19.84
C THR A 37 -6.98 11.75 19.10
N VAL A 38 -5.86 11.81 19.83
CA VAL A 38 -4.53 11.59 19.25
C VAL A 38 -4.44 10.22 18.57
N THR A 39 -5.02 9.19 19.20
CA THR A 39 -5.01 7.82 18.66
C THR A 39 -5.78 7.74 17.36
N ASP A 40 -7.01 8.27 17.31
CA ASP A 40 -7.84 8.23 16.10
C ASP A 40 -7.21 9.02 14.95
N PHE A 41 -6.59 10.17 15.29
CA PHE A 41 -5.84 10.98 14.33
C PHE A 41 -4.64 10.21 13.77
N VAL A 42 -3.80 9.61 14.62
CA VAL A 42 -2.63 8.86 14.15
C VAL A 42 -3.05 7.63 13.36
N LEU A 43 -4.04 6.87 13.82
CA LEU A 43 -4.49 5.67 13.11
C LEU A 43 -5.07 6.02 11.74
N SER A 44 -5.97 7.01 11.66
CA SER A 44 -6.61 7.39 10.40
C SER A 44 -5.58 7.95 9.40
N THR A 45 -4.68 8.81 9.86
CA THR A 45 -3.63 9.38 8.98
C THR A 45 -2.67 8.31 8.44
N VAL A 46 -2.34 7.28 9.24
CA VAL A 46 -1.52 6.16 8.78
C VAL A 46 -2.27 5.31 7.75
N LEU A 47 -3.57 5.06 7.95
CA LEU A 47 -4.38 4.30 7.00
C LEU A 47 -4.52 5.03 5.66
N ASP A 48 -4.80 6.33 5.69
CA ASP A 48 -4.90 7.16 4.48
C ASP A 48 -3.58 7.16 3.68
N ARG A 49 -2.45 7.16 4.39
CA ARG A 49 -1.13 7.10 3.77
C ARG A 49 -0.86 5.73 3.17
N ALA A 50 -1.15 4.66 3.91
CA ALA A 50 -0.96 3.28 3.45
C ALA A 50 -1.82 3.00 2.21
N GLU A 51 -3.07 3.45 2.17
CA GLU A 51 -3.93 3.34 1.00
C GLU A 51 -3.30 4.00 -0.23
N ARG A 52 -2.84 5.26 -0.09
CA ARG A 52 -2.20 5.98 -1.19
C ARG A 52 -0.93 5.29 -1.68
N ASP A 53 -0.08 4.86 -0.76
CA ASP A 53 1.18 4.19 -1.10
C ASP A 53 0.92 2.84 -1.79
N LEU A 54 -0.13 2.10 -1.41
CA LEU A 54 -0.56 0.88 -2.08
C LEU A 54 -1.05 1.14 -3.51
N TYR A 55 -1.86 2.19 -3.72
CA TYR A 55 -2.28 2.57 -5.06
C TYR A 55 -1.12 3.06 -5.93
N GLU A 56 -0.19 3.84 -5.38
CA GLU A 56 0.98 4.31 -6.10
C GLU A 56 1.87 3.13 -6.54
N HIS A 57 2.07 2.16 -5.65
CA HIS A 57 2.79 0.94 -5.97
C HIS A 57 2.09 0.10 -7.05
N ALA A 58 0.76 -0.06 -6.96
CA ALA A 58 -0.01 -0.77 -7.98
C ALA A 58 0.09 -0.08 -9.36
N ALA A 59 -0.02 1.25 -9.39
CA ALA A 59 0.10 2.03 -10.62
C ALA A 59 1.52 1.93 -11.23
N ALA A 60 2.57 1.97 -10.41
CA ALA A 60 3.94 1.77 -10.87
C ALA A 60 4.13 0.38 -11.50
N LEU A 61 3.56 -0.66 -10.89
CA LEU A 61 3.61 -2.03 -11.40
C LEU A 61 2.86 -2.18 -12.74
N GLU A 62 1.72 -1.51 -12.92
CA GLU A 62 1.01 -1.47 -14.20
C GLU A 62 1.86 -0.82 -15.31
N VAL A 63 2.58 0.27 -15.00
CA VAL A 63 3.48 0.94 -15.95
C VAL A 63 4.67 0.04 -16.32
N GLU A 64 5.27 -0.66 -15.35
CA GLU A 64 6.35 -1.61 -15.61
C GLU A 64 5.89 -2.78 -16.51
N VAL A 65 4.68 -3.30 -16.26
CA VAL A 65 4.07 -4.35 -17.09
C VAL A 65 3.81 -3.84 -18.51
N ALA A 66 3.28 -2.62 -18.66
CA ALA A 66 3.06 -2.00 -19.97
C ALA A 66 4.37 -1.78 -20.75
N ALA A 67 5.42 -1.26 -20.09
CA ALA A 67 6.74 -1.04 -20.69
C ALA A 67 7.44 -2.36 -21.08
N SER A 68 7.23 -3.42 -20.30
CA SER A 68 7.72 -4.79 -20.61
C SER A 68 6.97 -5.41 -21.80
N SER A 69 5.72 -5.01 -22.02
CA SER A 69 4.90 -5.46 -23.16
C SER A 69 5.29 -4.76 -24.46
N GLU A 70 5.74 -3.51 -24.38
CA GLU A 70 6.26 -2.74 -25.53
C GLU A 70 7.62 -3.25 -26.04
N THR A 71 8.38 -3.94 -25.18
CA THR A 71 9.66 -4.56 -25.50
C THR A 71 9.59 -6.09 -25.57
N ALA A 72 8.39 -6.67 -25.67
CA ALA A 72 8.28 -8.08 -25.98
C ALA A 72 8.82 -8.30 -27.41
N PRO A 73 9.95 -9.01 -27.61
CA PRO A 73 10.35 -9.40 -28.95
C PRO A 73 9.19 -10.21 -29.51
N VAL A 74 8.68 -9.83 -30.69
CA VAL A 74 7.65 -10.60 -31.38
C VAL A 74 8.12 -12.04 -31.41
N MET A 75 7.47 -12.89 -30.61
CA MET A 75 7.82 -14.29 -30.54
C MET A 75 7.75 -14.84 -31.96
N PRO A 76 8.75 -15.60 -32.43
CA PRO A 76 8.83 -15.99 -33.85
C PRO A 76 7.56 -16.69 -34.35
N TYR A 77 6.80 -17.31 -33.44
CA TYR A 77 5.50 -17.89 -33.71
C TYR A 77 4.38 -16.86 -34.02
N THR A 78 4.32 -15.72 -33.33
CA THR A 78 3.35 -14.65 -33.63
C THR A 78 3.72 -13.89 -34.90
N ALA A 79 5.01 -13.74 -35.21
CA ALA A 79 5.47 -13.20 -36.49
C ALA A 79 5.04 -14.08 -37.68
N LEU A 80 5.11 -15.41 -37.54
CA LEU A 80 4.66 -16.36 -38.56
C LEU A 80 3.15 -16.30 -38.82
N LEU A 81 2.34 -16.16 -37.77
CA LEU A 81 0.88 -16.07 -37.90
C LEU A 81 0.42 -14.76 -38.55
N MET A 82 1.16 -13.66 -38.33
CA MET A 82 0.87 -12.35 -38.94
C MET A 82 1.33 -12.24 -40.41
N ALA A 83 2.16 -13.17 -40.88
CA ALA A 83 2.72 -13.18 -42.23
C ALA A 83 1.99 -14.12 -43.21
N MET A 84 0.93 -14.81 -42.77
CA MET A 84 0.09 -15.61 -43.65
C MET A 84 -1.11 -14.78 -44.15
N PRO A 85 -1.33 -14.68 -45.48
CA PRO A 85 -2.46 -13.96 -46.07
C PRO A 85 -3.81 -14.67 -45.87
#